data_AF-A0A9D6RPL4-F1
#
_entry.id   AF-A0A9D6RPL4-F1
#
_cell.length_a   1.000
_cell.length_b   1.000
_cell.length_c   1.000
_cell.angle_alpha   90.00
_cell.angle_beta   90.00
_cell.angle_gamma   90.00
#
_symmetry.space_group_name_H-M   'P 1'
#
loop_
_entity.id
_entity.type
_entity.pdbx_description
1 polymer ?
#
loop_
_entity_poly.entity_id
_entity_poly.type
_entity_poly.pdbx_seq_one_letter_code
_entity_poly.pdbx_strand_id
1 'polypeptide(L)'
;MARNKPEEQSQTLNFYKIGEIHEPFAPWRRNEKGRQVYIKLSKGDDESFLYVGSHFNLQAEVQQGLMRLVNDGWTVEGEMVVHFDGRAEPGTDPYVYRDPLTIELGRALLPIADPQHGSPLMAKLETVREEIAREMGLVTPPVRVLDNLGLDSNQYLVRIKDAPAAMGEVYLDRLLVLGSHEQLGELEGWATTEPVHRMRAKWIEPEQRDKAEQAGCLVLGPLTILMTHIKSIILGASGELLGLQETFELVGRLQSTHSVVVEDFLHDRRNLRALRKVLKNLLQERVSIRDLVTILETAGDMLDQLDRVDLVTEFCRMALSRQICNAYLDNEGVLRGLALSPESEKLFLEAIQTSDRGPVLALSRELADDFLVAVRQAREEHGNPPVLFTDPPSRLFVQRVLARALSEFGVLATTEIPRGLKVEVCGQIDFPRKKTRTRSKKKEDGNSSEEGAAEREPARREGMFGFLKGS
;
A
#
# COMPACT_ATOMS: atom_id res chain seq x y z
N MET A 1 -25.69 -41.04 64.54
CA MET A 1 -26.64 -40.87 63.42
C MET A 1 -27.56 -39.71 63.72
N ALA A 2 -27.78 -38.81 62.74
CA ALA A 2 -28.91 -37.88 62.63
C ALA A 2 -29.04 -36.77 63.73
N ARG A 3 -29.58 -35.57 63.45
CA ARG A 3 -30.28 -35.04 62.27
C ARG A 3 -29.82 -33.61 61.92
N ASN A 4 -29.80 -33.31 60.62
CA ASN A 4 -29.79 -31.94 60.12
C ASN A 4 -31.11 -31.21 60.45
N LYS A 5 -31.01 -29.92 60.76
CA LYS A 5 -31.92 -28.89 60.23
C LYS A 5 -31.04 -27.87 59.48
N PRO A 6 -31.30 -27.57 58.21
CA PRO A 6 -30.64 -26.45 57.56
C PRO A 6 -31.20 -25.15 58.14
N GLU A 7 -30.31 -24.21 58.49
CA GLU A 7 -30.72 -22.83 58.75
C GLU A 7 -31.12 -22.18 57.42
N GLU A 8 -32.26 -21.51 57.41
CA GLU A 8 -32.70 -20.73 56.25
C GLU A 8 -31.75 -19.56 56.05
N GLN A 9 -30.83 -19.69 55.10
CA GLN A 9 -30.10 -18.54 54.57
C GLN A 9 -31.09 -17.64 53.84
N SER A 10 -31.60 -16.65 54.56
CA SER A 10 -32.33 -15.51 54.01
C SER A 10 -31.45 -14.81 52.97
N GLN A 11 -31.56 -15.24 51.71
CA GLN A 11 -30.90 -14.58 50.59
C GLN A 11 -31.44 -13.15 50.48
N THR A 12 -30.59 -12.17 50.82
CA THR A 12 -30.84 -10.77 50.51
C THR A 12 -30.99 -10.62 49.01
N LEU A 13 -32.23 -10.35 48.57
CA LEU A 13 -32.54 -9.98 47.19
C LEU A 13 -31.88 -8.64 46.88
N ASN A 14 -30.74 -8.69 46.20
CA ASN A 14 -30.06 -7.51 45.68
C ASN A 14 -30.78 -7.04 44.40
N PHE A 15 -31.40 -5.86 44.46
CA PHE A 15 -32.05 -5.24 43.31
C PHE A 15 -31.07 -4.35 42.55
N TYR A 16 -30.63 -4.80 41.38
CA TYR A 16 -29.76 -4.04 40.48
C TYR A 16 -30.57 -3.28 39.42
N LYS A 17 -30.11 -2.09 39.04
CA LYS A 17 -30.71 -1.27 37.97
C LYS A 17 -30.15 -1.64 36.60
N ILE A 18 -30.93 -1.37 35.56
CA ILE A 18 -30.48 -1.50 34.17
C ILE A 18 -29.32 -0.52 33.96
N GLY A 19 -28.18 -1.04 33.49
CA GLY A 19 -26.88 -0.36 33.44
C GLY A 19 -25.84 -0.88 34.45
N GLU A 20 -26.24 -1.64 35.48
CA GLU A 20 -25.32 -2.22 36.47
C GLU A 20 -24.88 -3.66 36.13
N ILE A 21 -25.46 -4.29 35.10
CA ILE A 21 -25.01 -5.59 34.57
C ILE A 21 -23.79 -5.38 33.67
N HIS A 22 -22.69 -4.96 34.29
CA HIS A 22 -21.35 -5.11 33.75
C HIS A 22 -20.73 -6.39 34.32
N GLU A 23 -21.26 -7.55 33.92
CA GLU A 23 -20.34 -8.69 33.77
C GLU A 23 -19.36 -8.25 32.66
N PRO A 24 -18.06 -8.07 32.96
CA PRO A 24 -17.11 -7.70 31.92
C PRO A 24 -17.12 -8.82 30.87
N PHE A 25 -17.07 -8.44 29.57
CA PHE A 25 -16.91 -9.37 28.44
C PHE A 25 -16.01 -10.54 28.86
N ALA A 26 -16.59 -11.72 29.03
CA ALA A 26 -16.00 -12.79 29.83
C ALA A 26 -14.67 -13.22 29.18
N PRO A 27 -13.52 -12.70 29.65
CA PRO A 27 -12.37 -12.60 28.77
C PRO A 27 -11.82 -13.99 28.58
N TRP A 28 -11.44 -14.32 27.34
CA TRP A 28 -10.78 -15.58 27.05
C TRP A 28 -9.60 -15.77 28.00
N ARG A 29 -9.64 -16.85 28.79
CA ARG A 29 -8.53 -17.21 29.67
C ARG A 29 -7.67 -18.23 28.96
N ARG A 30 -6.40 -17.90 28.78
CA ARG A 30 -5.39 -18.80 28.22
C ARG A 30 -5.37 -20.12 29.01
N ASN A 31 -5.40 -21.24 28.30
CA ASN A 31 -5.57 -22.63 28.78
C ASN A 31 -6.99 -23.06 29.20
N GLU A 32 -8.01 -22.19 29.14
CA GLU A 32 -9.40 -22.59 29.43
C GLU A 32 -10.06 -23.25 28.20
N LYS A 33 -10.60 -24.46 28.40
CA LYS A 33 -11.32 -25.23 27.37
C LYS A 33 -12.82 -25.14 27.61
N GLY A 34 -13.59 -24.86 26.58
CA GLY A 34 -15.04 -24.85 26.67
C GLY A 34 -15.72 -24.23 25.44
N ARG A 35 -16.92 -23.73 25.68
CA ARG A 35 -17.62 -22.82 24.78
C ARG A 35 -18.25 -21.72 25.62
N GLN A 36 -18.55 -20.60 25.00
CA GLN A 36 -19.40 -19.53 25.53
C GLN A 36 -20.51 -19.34 24.52
N VAL A 37 -21.72 -19.13 25.02
CA VAL A 37 -22.90 -18.93 24.20
C VAL A 37 -23.37 -17.49 24.41
N TYR A 38 -23.66 -16.84 23.29
CA TYR A 38 -24.14 -15.47 23.23
C TYR A 38 -25.46 -15.42 22.47
N ILE A 39 -26.32 -14.48 22.83
CA ILE A 39 -27.50 -14.13 22.02
C ILE A 39 -27.19 -12.82 21.32
N LYS A 40 -27.28 -12.81 19.99
CA LYS A 40 -27.17 -11.60 19.18
C LYS A 40 -28.47 -10.80 19.30
N LEU A 41 -28.34 -9.51 19.58
CA LEU A 41 -29.41 -8.54 19.70
C LEU A 41 -29.17 -7.38 18.72
N SER A 42 -30.21 -6.87 18.09
CA SER A 42 -30.14 -5.69 17.20
C SER A 42 -31.22 -4.65 17.54
N LYS A 43 -30.88 -3.37 17.40
CA LYS A 43 -31.81 -2.25 17.60
C LYS A 43 -31.46 -1.08 16.66
N GLY A 44 -32.11 -1.06 15.50
CA GLY A 44 -31.68 -0.17 14.41
C GLY A 44 -30.32 -0.63 13.89
N ASP A 45 -29.34 0.27 13.83
CA ASP A 45 -27.96 -0.03 13.43
C ASP A 45 -27.09 -0.56 14.60
N ASP A 46 -27.59 -0.51 15.84
CA ASP A 46 -26.85 -1.00 17.01
C ASP A 46 -26.95 -2.54 17.12
N GLU A 47 -25.81 -3.23 17.10
CA GLU A 47 -25.69 -4.64 17.46
C GLU A 47 -25.15 -4.81 18.89
N SER A 48 -25.58 -5.86 19.59
CA SER A 48 -25.08 -6.22 20.92
C SER A 48 -25.15 -7.72 21.18
N PHE A 49 -24.28 -8.23 22.05
CA PHE A 49 -24.20 -9.65 22.39
C PHE A 49 -24.42 -9.87 23.88
N LEU A 50 -25.50 -10.57 24.22
CA LEU A 50 -25.77 -10.98 25.60
C LEU A 50 -25.11 -12.33 25.87
N TYR A 51 -24.15 -12.38 26.81
CA TYR A 51 -23.58 -13.65 27.26
C TYR A 51 -24.61 -14.45 28.06
N VAL A 52 -24.78 -15.74 27.72
CA VAL A 52 -25.75 -16.65 28.36
C VAL A 52 -25.11 -17.90 28.97
N GLY A 53 -23.79 -17.87 29.20
CA GLY A 53 -23.05 -18.95 29.87
C GLY A 53 -22.30 -19.90 28.93
N SER A 54 -21.73 -20.97 29.49
CA SER A 54 -20.96 -21.97 28.72
C SER A 54 -21.82 -23.04 28.03
N HIS A 55 -23.12 -23.00 28.27
CA HIS A 55 -24.13 -23.89 27.72
C HIS A 55 -25.38 -23.04 27.51
N PHE A 56 -26.16 -23.30 26.45
CA PHE A 56 -27.45 -22.63 26.26
C PHE A 56 -28.46 -23.16 27.29
N ASN A 57 -28.36 -22.64 28.51
CA ASN A 57 -29.27 -22.88 29.61
C ASN A 57 -29.75 -21.52 30.09
N LEU A 58 -30.89 -21.08 29.55
CA LEU A 58 -31.52 -19.80 29.85
C LEU A 58 -32.01 -19.78 31.31
N GLN A 59 -31.09 -19.41 32.22
CA GLN A 59 -31.38 -19.15 33.62
C GLN A 59 -32.44 -18.03 33.75
N ALA A 60 -33.19 -18.05 34.84
CA ALA A 60 -34.36 -17.18 35.02
C ALA A 60 -33.98 -15.69 34.97
N GLU A 61 -32.79 -15.34 35.46
CA GLU A 61 -32.20 -14.01 35.42
C GLU A 61 -31.96 -13.55 33.97
N VAL A 62 -31.39 -14.43 33.13
CA VAL A 62 -31.11 -14.17 31.72
C VAL A 62 -32.41 -14.02 30.91
N GLN A 63 -33.42 -14.87 31.17
CA GLN A 63 -34.74 -14.74 30.55
C GLN A 63 -35.43 -13.42 30.91
N GLN A 64 -35.35 -12.99 32.17
CA GLN A 64 -35.87 -11.69 32.60
C GLN A 64 -35.11 -10.51 31.98
N GLY A 65 -33.78 -10.63 31.83
CA GLY A 65 -32.96 -9.67 31.10
C GLY A 65 -33.38 -9.53 29.63
N LEU A 66 -33.53 -10.64 28.92
CA LEU A 66 -34.00 -10.68 27.53
C LEU A 66 -35.39 -10.06 27.37
N MET A 67 -36.36 -10.40 28.22
CA MET A 67 -37.69 -9.80 28.13
C MET A 67 -37.68 -8.28 28.37
N ARG A 68 -36.78 -7.77 29.23
CA ARG A 68 -36.59 -6.31 29.37
C ARG A 68 -36.00 -5.70 28.11
N LEU A 69 -34.94 -6.29 27.55
CA LEU A 69 -34.29 -5.78 26.33
C LEU A 69 -35.26 -5.78 25.14
N VAL A 70 -36.10 -6.81 24.99
CA VAL A 70 -37.16 -6.85 23.96
C VAL A 70 -38.21 -5.75 24.19
N ASN A 71 -38.64 -5.52 25.43
CA ASN A 71 -39.54 -4.40 25.76
C ASN A 71 -38.89 -3.03 25.52
N ASP A 72 -37.57 -2.92 25.70
CA ASP A 72 -36.78 -1.73 25.40
C ASP A 72 -36.45 -1.58 23.89
N GLY A 73 -37.00 -2.46 23.03
CA GLY A 73 -36.93 -2.36 21.57
C GLY A 73 -35.77 -3.10 20.90
N TRP A 74 -35.12 -4.04 21.58
CA TRP A 74 -34.12 -4.93 20.98
C TRP A 74 -34.77 -6.17 20.33
N THR A 75 -34.29 -6.55 19.16
CA THR A 75 -34.69 -7.77 18.44
C THR A 75 -33.68 -8.89 18.72
N VAL A 76 -34.16 -10.11 18.95
CA VAL A 76 -33.29 -11.30 19.11
C VAL A 76 -33.03 -11.93 17.74
N GLU A 77 -31.77 -11.94 17.30
CA GLU A 77 -31.41 -12.47 15.97
C GLU A 77 -30.96 -13.93 15.99
N GLY A 78 -30.42 -14.43 17.11
CA GLY A 78 -30.05 -15.84 17.24
C GLY A 78 -28.96 -16.14 18.26
N GLU A 79 -28.58 -17.41 18.31
CA GLU A 79 -27.47 -17.93 19.13
C GLU A 79 -26.14 -17.83 18.36
N MET A 80 -25.11 -17.32 19.03
CA MET A 80 -23.72 -17.39 18.60
C MET A 80 -22.92 -18.23 19.60
N VAL A 81 -22.34 -19.34 19.14
CA VAL A 81 -21.50 -20.21 19.97
C VAL A 81 -20.03 -19.95 19.65
N VAL A 82 -19.29 -19.52 20.65
CA VAL A 82 -17.84 -19.30 20.59
C VAL A 82 -17.15 -20.48 21.27
N HIS A 83 -16.25 -21.16 20.56
CA HIS A 83 -15.51 -22.32 21.08
C HIS A 83 -14.08 -21.95 21.50
N PHE A 84 -13.61 -22.56 22.59
CA PHE A 84 -12.27 -22.35 23.16
C PHE A 84 -11.57 -23.69 23.35
N ASP A 85 -10.41 -23.87 22.70
CA ASP A 85 -9.54 -25.04 22.90
C ASP A 85 -8.45 -24.81 23.96
N GLY A 86 -8.40 -23.60 24.52
CA GLY A 86 -7.43 -23.11 25.49
C GLY A 86 -6.06 -22.74 24.90
N ARG A 87 -5.82 -22.95 23.60
CA ARG A 87 -4.51 -22.72 22.97
C ARG A 87 -4.37 -21.31 22.41
N ALA A 88 -5.46 -20.72 21.93
CA ALA A 88 -5.52 -19.34 21.44
C ALA A 88 -6.92 -18.73 21.57
N GLU A 89 -7.05 -17.45 21.22
CA GLU A 89 -8.31 -16.72 21.19
C GLU A 89 -9.22 -17.28 20.07
N PRO A 90 -10.55 -17.33 20.25
CA PRO A 90 -11.47 -17.82 19.23
C PRO A 90 -11.30 -17.11 17.88
N GLY A 91 -11.24 -17.87 16.80
CA GLY A 91 -10.97 -17.34 15.46
C GLY A 91 -9.49 -17.12 15.16
N THR A 92 -8.61 -17.12 16.17
CA THR A 92 -7.15 -17.15 15.99
C THR A 92 -6.63 -18.58 16.19
N ASP A 93 -6.21 -19.24 15.12
CA ASP A 93 -5.33 -20.41 15.24
C ASP A 93 -3.89 -19.88 15.19
N PRO A 94 -3.05 -20.06 16.23
CA PRO A 94 -1.73 -19.43 16.29
C PRO A 94 -0.72 -20.04 15.31
N TYR A 95 -1.11 -21.11 14.60
CA TYR A 95 -0.32 -21.77 13.56
C TYR A 95 -0.86 -21.47 12.15
N VAL A 96 -2.14 -21.09 12.01
CA VAL A 96 -2.82 -20.92 10.70
C VAL A 96 -3.27 -19.47 10.45
N TYR A 97 -3.77 -18.76 11.46
CA TYR A 97 -4.11 -17.34 11.39
C TYR A 97 -2.93 -16.50 11.89
N ARG A 98 -2.46 -15.57 11.05
CA ARG A 98 -1.34 -14.67 11.34
C ARG A 98 -1.84 -13.25 11.21
N ASP A 99 -1.45 -12.39 12.15
CA ASP A 99 -1.81 -10.98 12.10
C ASP A 99 -1.32 -10.37 10.78
N PRO A 100 -2.21 -9.73 9.98
CA PRO A 100 -1.82 -9.22 8.66
C PRO A 100 -0.73 -8.15 8.73
N LEU A 101 -0.63 -7.42 9.85
CA LEU A 101 0.34 -6.36 10.08
C LEU A 101 0.83 -6.38 11.54
N THR A 102 2.14 -6.56 11.71
CA THR A 102 2.80 -6.62 13.03
C THR A 102 3.96 -5.65 13.08
N ILE A 103 4.15 -4.97 14.21
CA ILE A 103 5.30 -4.11 14.51
C ILE A 103 6.00 -4.68 15.74
N GLU A 104 7.25 -5.09 15.57
CA GLU A 104 8.13 -5.51 16.66
C GLU A 104 9.04 -4.34 17.06
N LEU A 105 9.20 -4.13 18.37
CA LEU A 105 9.94 -3.01 18.95
C LEU A 105 11.15 -3.46 19.78
N GLY A 106 12.29 -2.82 19.53
CA GLY A 106 13.47 -2.87 20.40
C GLY A 106 13.25 -2.19 21.75
N ARG A 107 14.09 -2.52 22.73
CA ARG A 107 13.88 -2.19 24.15
C ARG A 107 13.69 -0.69 24.46
N ALA A 108 14.38 0.22 23.77
CA ALA A 108 14.25 1.66 24.00
C ALA A 108 12.96 2.24 23.40
N LEU A 109 12.26 1.50 22.52
CA LEU A 109 11.01 1.93 21.90
C LEU A 109 9.77 1.48 22.69
N LEU A 110 9.90 0.58 23.67
CA LEU A 110 8.78 0.13 24.48
C LEU A 110 7.99 1.27 25.20
N PRO A 111 8.62 2.37 25.66
CA PRO A 111 7.87 3.47 26.29
C PRO A 111 6.80 4.13 25.41
N ILE A 112 6.92 4.11 24.08
CA ILE A 112 5.85 4.65 23.21
C ILE A 112 4.67 3.68 23.03
N ALA A 113 4.82 2.41 23.39
CA ALA A 113 3.74 1.41 23.36
C ALA A 113 3.05 1.24 24.73
N ASP A 114 3.71 1.61 25.84
CA ASP A 114 3.26 1.36 27.21
C ASP A 114 1.94 2.07 27.58
N PRO A 115 0.89 1.34 28.02
CA PRO A 115 -0.36 1.91 28.51
C PRO A 115 -0.20 2.88 29.69
N GLN A 116 0.82 2.70 30.54
CA GLN A 116 1.08 3.63 31.67
C GLN A 116 1.51 5.01 31.18
N HIS A 117 2.08 5.08 29.98
CA HIS A 117 2.49 6.30 29.29
C HIS A 117 1.45 6.76 28.24
N GLY A 118 0.23 6.20 28.28
CA GLY A 118 -0.86 6.53 27.37
C GLY A 118 -0.75 5.93 25.96
N SER A 119 0.14 4.96 25.75
CA SER A 119 0.37 4.27 24.46
C SER A 119 0.35 5.19 23.23
N PRO A 120 1.20 6.25 23.17
CA PRO A 120 1.16 7.24 22.08
C PRO A 120 1.35 6.63 20.68
N LEU A 121 2.01 5.47 20.58
CA LEU A 121 2.10 4.68 19.35
C LEU A 121 0.73 4.20 18.86
N MET A 122 -0.14 3.69 19.75
CA MET A 122 -1.44 3.14 19.37
C MET A 122 -2.38 4.21 18.83
N ALA A 123 -2.50 5.35 19.54
CA ALA A 123 -3.31 6.48 19.09
C ALA A 123 -2.85 7.05 17.73
N LYS A 124 -1.53 7.03 17.48
CA LYS A 124 -0.97 7.43 16.17
C LYS A 124 -1.17 6.38 15.09
N LEU A 125 -1.11 5.09 15.41
CA LEU A 125 -1.48 4.02 14.48
C LEU A 125 -2.94 4.13 14.05
N GLU A 126 -3.87 4.41 14.97
CA GLU A 126 -5.27 4.70 14.63
C GLU A 126 -5.39 5.90 13.68
N THR A 127 -4.69 7.00 13.97
CA THR A 127 -4.62 8.17 13.08
C THR A 127 -4.15 7.80 11.67
N VAL A 128 -3.07 7.00 11.55
CA VAL A 128 -2.54 6.53 10.26
C VAL A 128 -3.55 5.65 9.52
N ARG A 129 -4.30 4.79 10.22
CA ARG A 129 -5.34 3.95 9.62
C ARG A 129 -6.50 4.79 9.07
N GLU A 130 -6.93 5.81 9.82
CA GLU A 130 -7.94 6.78 9.35
C GLU A 130 -7.46 7.58 8.14
N GLU A 131 -6.21 8.05 8.14
CA GLU A 131 -5.62 8.73 7.00
C GLU A 131 -5.63 7.85 5.75
N ILE A 132 -5.15 6.60 5.85
CA ILE A 132 -5.14 5.66 4.72
C ILE A 132 -6.57 5.37 4.22
N ALA A 133 -7.55 5.22 5.11
CA ALA A 133 -8.94 5.05 4.71
C ALA A 133 -9.50 6.31 4.01
N ARG A 134 -9.17 7.51 4.50
CA ARG A 134 -9.62 8.80 3.95
C ARG A 134 -8.93 9.19 2.63
N GLU A 135 -7.69 8.76 2.44
CA GLU A 135 -6.84 9.02 1.28
C GLU A 135 -7.10 7.99 0.17
N MET A 136 -7.06 6.70 0.51
CA MET A 136 -7.09 5.59 -0.45
C MET A 136 -8.39 4.79 -0.49
N GLY A 137 -9.26 4.90 0.52
CA GLY A 137 -10.45 4.03 0.63
C GLY A 137 -10.15 2.61 1.13
N LEU A 138 -8.91 2.35 1.51
CA LEU A 138 -8.49 1.07 2.06
C LEU A 138 -8.75 1.01 3.57
N VAL A 139 -9.65 0.13 3.98
CA VAL A 139 -9.79 -0.25 5.38
C VAL A 139 -8.64 -1.19 5.73
N THR A 140 -7.72 -0.72 6.57
CA THR A 140 -6.53 -1.48 6.97
C THR A 140 -6.84 -2.42 8.15
N PRO A 141 -6.26 -3.63 8.19
CA PRO A 141 -6.38 -4.53 9.33
C PRO A 141 -5.80 -3.90 10.62
N PRO A 142 -6.16 -4.40 11.80
CA PRO A 142 -5.55 -3.94 13.05
C PRO A 142 -4.03 -4.18 13.05
N VAL A 143 -3.30 -3.32 13.75
CA VAL A 143 -1.84 -3.39 13.85
C VAL A 143 -1.48 -4.02 15.19
N ARG A 144 -0.77 -5.15 15.18
CA ARG A 144 -0.29 -5.76 16.41
C ARG A 144 1.08 -5.20 16.77
N VAL A 145 1.27 -4.71 17.99
CA VAL A 145 2.58 -4.28 18.50
C VAL A 145 3.12 -5.32 19.46
N LEU A 146 4.39 -5.71 19.30
CA LEU A 146 5.11 -6.69 20.09
C LEU A 146 6.46 -6.13 20.55
N ASP A 147 6.97 -6.58 21.68
CA ASP A 147 8.39 -6.44 22.01
C ASP A 147 9.22 -7.53 21.29
N ASN A 148 10.43 -7.18 20.85
CA ASN A 148 11.41 -8.16 20.38
C ASN A 148 12.79 -7.86 20.96
N LEU A 149 13.17 -8.64 21.98
CA LEU A 149 14.46 -8.52 22.67
C LEU A 149 15.68 -8.95 21.82
N GLY A 150 15.45 -9.48 20.61
CA GLY A 150 16.48 -9.79 19.62
C GLY A 150 16.78 -8.66 18.63
N LEU A 151 16.00 -7.56 18.64
CA LEU A 151 16.32 -6.33 17.90
C LEU A 151 17.30 -5.47 18.70
N ASP A 152 18.11 -4.64 18.02
CA ASP A 152 18.87 -3.61 18.71
C ASP A 152 17.93 -2.61 19.38
N SER A 153 18.40 -1.96 20.45
CA SER A 153 17.51 -1.24 21.37
C SER A 153 16.64 -0.15 20.70
N ASN A 154 17.12 0.49 19.63
CA ASN A 154 16.44 1.56 18.90
C ASN A 154 15.82 1.09 17.56
N GLN A 155 15.84 -0.21 17.27
CA GLN A 155 15.26 -0.77 16.05
C GLN A 155 13.78 -1.08 16.19
N TYR A 156 13.07 -1.02 15.07
CA TYR A 156 11.75 -1.59 14.89
C TYR A 156 11.71 -2.42 13.61
N LEU A 157 10.89 -3.47 13.61
CA LEU A 157 10.66 -4.35 12.48
C LEU A 157 9.16 -4.39 12.17
N VAL A 158 8.77 -3.98 10.96
CA VAL A 158 7.41 -4.11 10.45
C VAL A 158 7.31 -5.40 9.64
N ARG A 159 6.26 -6.18 9.88
CA ARG A 159 5.94 -7.42 9.17
C ARG A 159 4.57 -7.36 8.54
N ILE A 160 4.45 -7.97 7.37
CA ILE A 160 3.19 -8.18 6.68
C ILE A 160 2.97 -9.70 6.63
N LYS A 161 1.91 -10.20 7.25
CA LYS A 161 1.59 -11.65 7.33
C LYS A 161 2.81 -12.49 7.78
N ASP A 162 3.47 -12.04 8.83
CA ASP A 162 4.75 -12.55 9.36
C ASP A 162 5.98 -12.51 8.43
N ALA A 163 5.89 -12.02 7.20
CA ALA A 163 7.07 -11.73 6.39
C ALA A 163 7.71 -10.40 6.84
N PRO A 164 9.04 -10.33 7.11
CA PRO A 164 9.75 -9.07 7.32
C PRO A 164 9.55 -8.14 6.12
N ALA A 165 8.94 -6.97 6.35
CA ALA A 165 8.60 -6.01 5.31
C ALA A 165 9.62 -4.86 5.24
N ALA A 166 9.93 -4.28 6.40
CA ALA A 166 10.93 -3.23 6.55
C ALA A 166 11.45 -3.18 7.99
N MET A 167 12.73 -2.86 8.13
CA MET A 167 13.36 -2.59 9.42
C MET A 167 13.86 -1.14 9.41
N GLY A 168 13.84 -0.48 10.55
CA GLY A 168 14.33 0.89 10.70
C GLY A 168 14.79 1.18 12.12
N GLU A 169 15.42 2.34 12.28
CA GLU A 169 15.96 2.82 13.56
C GLU A 169 15.36 4.19 13.89
N VAL A 170 15.04 4.40 15.16
CA VAL A 170 14.46 5.66 15.66
C VAL A 170 14.95 5.90 17.09
N TYR A 171 15.38 7.13 17.38
CA TYR A 171 15.91 7.51 18.69
C TYR A 171 14.90 8.43 19.37
N LEU A 172 14.27 7.97 20.46
CA LEU A 172 13.17 8.70 21.12
C LEU A 172 13.60 10.04 21.75
N ASP A 173 14.89 10.20 22.02
CA ASP A 173 15.53 11.35 22.65
C ASP A 173 16.21 12.30 21.64
N ARG A 174 15.92 12.16 20.33
CA ARG A 174 16.55 12.94 19.25
C ARG A 174 15.53 13.36 18.19
N LEU A 175 15.93 14.32 17.36
CA LEU A 175 15.15 14.79 16.20
C LEU A 175 15.88 14.41 14.91
N LEU A 176 15.13 14.06 13.86
CA LEU A 176 15.67 13.85 12.51
C LEU A 176 15.53 15.12 11.70
N VAL A 177 16.60 15.52 11.02
CA VAL A 177 16.64 16.70 10.18
C VAL A 177 16.87 16.30 8.74
N LEU A 178 16.06 16.85 7.84
CA LEU A 178 16.14 16.66 6.39
C LEU A 178 16.55 17.98 5.73
N GLY A 179 17.50 17.93 4.78
CA GLY A 179 18.01 19.12 4.10
C GLY A 179 19.07 18.81 3.05
N SER A 180 19.57 19.85 2.39
CA SER A 180 20.71 19.77 1.47
C SER A 180 22.00 19.39 2.20
N HIS A 181 23.04 19.03 1.45
CA HIS A 181 24.35 18.72 2.04
C HIS A 181 24.94 19.91 2.82
N GLU A 182 24.70 21.14 2.33
CA GLU A 182 25.17 22.38 2.93
C GLU A 182 24.42 22.66 4.24
N GLN A 183 23.09 22.63 4.21
CA GLN A 183 22.24 22.87 5.38
C GLN A 183 22.52 21.86 6.51
N LEU A 184 22.64 20.57 6.17
CA LEU A 184 22.98 19.52 7.13
C LEU A 184 24.44 19.62 7.63
N GLY A 185 25.31 20.35 6.92
CA GLY A 185 26.70 20.59 7.30
C GLY A 185 26.85 21.51 8.51
N GLU A 186 25.89 22.42 8.74
CA GLU A 186 25.93 23.40 9.83
C GLU A 186 25.55 22.79 11.20
N LEU A 187 24.96 21.60 11.24
CA LEU A 187 24.41 20.95 12.43
C LEU A 187 25.36 19.89 13.01
N GLU A 188 25.40 19.75 14.33
CA GLU A 188 26.12 18.67 15.00
C GLU A 188 25.21 17.45 15.16
N GLY A 189 25.77 16.25 15.02
CA GLY A 189 24.99 15.00 15.05
C GLY A 189 25.43 13.99 13.99
N TRP A 190 24.78 12.83 13.97
CA TRP A 190 25.18 11.72 13.08
C TRP A 190 24.35 11.69 11.79
N ALA A 191 25.05 11.55 10.66
CA ALA A 191 24.42 11.40 9.36
C ALA A 191 23.65 10.07 9.28
N THR A 192 22.51 10.10 8.60
CA THR A 192 21.67 8.92 8.35
C THR A 192 20.88 9.12 7.04
N THR A 193 19.98 8.20 6.74
CA THR A 193 19.10 8.23 5.58
C THR A 193 17.66 8.06 6.05
N GLU A 194 16.78 8.96 5.62
CA GLU A 194 15.34 8.89 5.91
C GLU A 194 14.74 7.60 5.29
N PRO A 195 13.92 6.82 6.02
CA PRO A 195 13.55 5.47 5.60
C PRO A 195 12.66 5.38 4.34
N VAL A 196 11.81 6.39 4.07
CA VAL A 196 10.80 6.36 3.00
C VAL A 196 11.36 6.80 1.66
N HIS A 197 11.72 8.08 1.54
CA HIS A 197 12.19 8.71 0.31
C HIS A 197 13.71 8.62 0.14
N ARG A 198 14.42 8.03 1.12
CA ARG A 198 15.88 7.85 1.12
C ARG A 198 16.66 9.15 1.01
N MET A 199 16.09 10.22 1.53
CA MET A 199 16.72 11.54 1.61
C MET A 199 17.88 11.54 2.61
N ARG A 200 18.87 12.41 2.36
CA ARG A 200 19.95 12.67 3.31
C ARG A 200 19.36 13.27 4.57
N ALA A 201 19.80 12.76 5.72
CA ALA A 201 19.31 13.20 7.00
C ALA A 201 20.42 13.26 8.05
N LYS A 202 20.16 13.93 9.16
CA LYS A 202 21.02 13.93 10.35
C LYS A 202 20.15 13.83 11.61
N TRP A 203 20.54 12.96 12.54
CA TRP A 203 19.98 12.94 13.89
C TRP A 203 20.67 14.01 14.73
N ILE A 204 19.90 14.89 15.36
CA ILE A 204 20.38 16.00 16.21
C ILE A 204 19.80 15.91 17.62
N GLU A 205 20.45 16.58 18.57
CA GLU A 205 19.91 16.80 19.90
C GLU A 205 18.77 17.84 19.86
N PRO A 206 17.72 17.72 20.69
CA PRO A 206 16.57 18.63 20.66
C PRO A 206 16.92 20.13 20.76
N GLU A 207 18.01 20.45 21.45
CA GLU A 207 18.55 21.80 21.65
C GLU A 207 19.00 22.47 20.35
N GLN A 208 19.33 21.69 19.32
CA GLN A 208 19.74 22.21 18.01
C GLN A 208 18.56 22.51 17.08
N ARG A 209 17.31 22.30 17.54
CA ARG A 209 16.09 22.49 16.73
C ARG A 209 16.03 23.87 16.08
N ASP A 210 16.16 24.94 16.86
CA ASP A 210 16.02 26.32 16.37
C ASP A 210 17.07 26.64 15.31
N LYS A 211 18.30 26.09 15.46
CA LYS A 211 19.38 26.22 14.49
C LYS A 211 19.07 25.46 13.18
N ALA A 212 18.49 24.27 13.28
CA ALA A 212 18.09 23.47 12.12
C ALA A 212 16.94 24.13 11.33
N GLU A 213 15.94 24.67 12.03
CA GLU A 213 14.84 25.42 11.42
C GLU A 213 15.34 26.73 10.77
N GLN A 214 16.29 27.45 11.41
CA GLN A 214 16.94 28.65 10.82
C GLN A 214 17.79 28.35 9.58
N ALA A 215 18.46 27.20 9.53
CA ALA A 215 19.17 26.72 8.33
C ALA A 215 18.21 26.27 7.20
N GLY A 216 16.88 26.37 7.40
CA GLY A 216 15.87 25.98 6.42
C GLY A 216 15.70 24.47 6.27
N CYS A 217 16.10 23.68 7.28
CA CYS A 217 15.88 22.24 7.28
C CYS A 217 14.47 21.88 7.75
N LEU A 218 13.96 20.74 7.30
CA LEU A 218 12.74 20.14 7.86
C LEU A 218 13.10 19.27 9.07
N VAL A 219 12.59 19.64 10.25
CA VAL A 219 12.84 18.93 11.52
C VAL A 219 11.64 18.03 11.86
N LEU A 220 11.89 16.75 12.14
CA LEU A 220 10.89 15.72 12.41
C LEU A 220 11.15 15.04 13.76
N GLY A 221 10.07 14.82 14.51
CA GLY A 221 10.10 14.05 15.76
C GLY A 221 10.11 12.53 15.54
N PRO A 222 10.60 11.74 16.51
CA PRO A 222 10.79 10.29 16.39
C PRO A 222 9.51 9.54 16.02
N LEU A 223 8.41 9.85 16.70
CA LEU A 223 7.13 9.21 16.43
C LEU A 223 6.57 9.56 15.03
N THR A 224 6.79 10.77 14.54
CA THR A 224 6.40 11.16 13.18
C THR A 224 7.11 10.33 12.12
N ILE A 225 8.43 10.14 12.26
CA ILE A 225 9.24 9.36 11.31
C ILE A 225 8.78 7.90 11.28
N LEU A 226 8.56 7.32 12.47
CA LEU A 226 8.02 5.97 12.63
C LEU A 226 6.66 5.83 11.93
N MET A 227 5.74 6.78 12.15
CA MET A 227 4.42 6.77 11.53
C MET A 227 4.46 6.94 10.01
N THR A 228 5.27 7.87 9.48
CA THR A 228 5.42 8.07 8.04
C THR A 228 5.98 6.82 7.36
N HIS A 229 6.95 6.14 7.98
CA HIS A 229 7.47 4.88 7.45
C HIS A 229 6.43 3.77 7.49
N ILE A 230 5.72 3.57 8.61
CA ILE A 230 4.63 2.59 8.73
C ILE A 230 3.53 2.86 7.70
N LYS A 231 3.10 4.12 7.52
CA LYS A 231 2.12 4.51 6.50
C LYS A 231 2.60 4.12 5.10
N SER A 232 3.85 4.42 4.76
CA SER A 232 4.43 4.06 3.46
C SER A 232 4.48 2.54 3.23
N ILE A 233 4.86 1.75 4.26
CA ILE A 233 4.88 0.28 4.21
C ILE A 233 3.47 -0.27 3.99
N ILE A 234 2.46 0.20 4.75
CA ILE A 234 1.07 -0.23 4.61
C ILE A 234 0.54 0.10 3.20
N LEU A 235 0.86 1.28 2.66
CA LEU A 235 0.45 1.69 1.33
C LEU A 235 1.15 0.88 0.22
N GLY A 236 2.44 0.53 0.39
CA GLY A 236 3.14 -0.42 -0.49
C GLY A 236 2.56 -1.82 -0.42
N ALA A 237 2.08 -2.23 0.75
CA ALA A 237 1.42 -3.50 1.03
C ALA A 237 -0.08 -3.51 0.74
N SER A 238 -0.67 -2.40 0.29
CA SER A 238 -2.12 -2.20 0.15
C SER A 238 -2.80 -3.31 -0.66
N GLY A 239 -2.20 -3.69 -1.78
CA GLY A 239 -2.62 -4.84 -2.57
C GLY A 239 -2.54 -6.14 -1.79
N GLU A 240 -1.51 -6.40 -0.97
CA GLU A 240 -1.45 -7.62 -0.19
C GLU A 240 -2.48 -7.67 0.94
N LEU A 241 -2.72 -6.54 1.61
CA LEU A 241 -3.65 -6.41 2.72
C LEU A 241 -5.12 -6.51 2.27
N LEU A 242 -5.45 -6.18 1.02
CA LEU A 242 -6.79 -6.39 0.47
C LEU A 242 -7.06 -7.86 0.10
N GLY A 243 -7.50 -8.65 1.09
CA GLY A 243 -7.97 -10.02 0.91
C GLY A 243 -9.40 -10.09 0.35
N LEU A 244 -9.98 -11.30 0.36
CA LEU A 244 -11.34 -11.51 -0.16
C LEU A 244 -12.42 -11.15 0.88
N GLN A 245 -12.12 -11.31 2.16
CA GLN A 245 -13.01 -10.96 3.26
C GLN A 245 -13.14 -9.43 3.36
N GLU A 246 -12.00 -8.73 3.32
CA GLU A 246 -11.90 -7.27 3.34
C GLU A 246 -12.61 -6.65 2.13
N THR A 247 -12.57 -7.32 0.96
CA THR A 247 -13.34 -6.88 -0.22
C THR A 247 -14.85 -7.09 -0.01
N PHE A 248 -15.26 -8.23 0.57
CA PHE A 248 -16.67 -8.49 0.87
C PHE A 248 -17.24 -7.46 1.86
N GLU A 249 -16.51 -7.16 2.93
CA GLU A 249 -16.89 -6.17 3.94
C GLU A 249 -16.90 -4.75 3.37
N LEU A 250 -15.90 -4.38 2.56
CA LEU A 250 -15.83 -3.07 1.90
C LEU A 250 -17.04 -2.83 0.98
N VAL A 251 -17.42 -3.83 0.19
CA VAL A 251 -18.59 -3.76 -0.70
C VAL A 251 -19.90 -3.80 0.11
N GLY A 252 -19.97 -4.64 1.15
CA GLY A 252 -21.14 -4.76 2.04
C GLY A 252 -21.53 -3.44 2.72
N ARG A 253 -20.58 -2.55 3.01
CA ARG A 253 -20.86 -1.20 3.55
C ARG A 253 -21.73 -0.33 2.66
N LEU A 254 -21.79 -0.60 1.36
CA LEU A 254 -22.66 0.11 0.42
C LEU A 254 -24.06 -0.51 0.31
N GLN A 255 -24.32 -1.68 0.90
CA GLN A 255 -25.58 -2.41 0.71
C GLN A 255 -26.82 -1.62 1.16
N SER A 256 -26.70 -0.76 2.17
CA SER A 256 -27.81 0.08 2.67
C SER A 256 -28.14 1.29 1.78
N THR A 257 -27.25 1.65 0.84
CA THR A 257 -27.37 2.89 0.03
C THR A 257 -27.35 2.64 -1.48
N HIS A 258 -26.66 1.59 -1.94
CA HIS A 258 -26.44 1.26 -3.35
C HIS A 258 -26.64 -0.26 -3.58
N SER A 259 -27.69 -0.84 -3.00
CA SER A 259 -27.94 -2.30 -3.00
C SER A 259 -27.87 -2.91 -4.41
N VAL A 260 -28.50 -2.27 -5.40
CA VAL A 260 -28.57 -2.75 -6.79
C VAL A 260 -27.19 -3.03 -7.38
N VAL A 261 -26.26 -2.08 -7.25
CA VAL A 261 -24.88 -2.21 -7.76
C VAL A 261 -24.04 -3.19 -6.93
N VAL A 262 -24.38 -3.36 -5.66
CA VAL A 262 -23.69 -4.25 -4.70
C VAL A 262 -24.07 -5.72 -4.90
N GLU A 263 -25.33 -6.01 -5.25
CA GLU A 263 -25.88 -7.36 -5.35
C GLU A 263 -25.13 -8.24 -6.37
N ASP A 264 -24.72 -7.70 -7.52
CA ASP A 264 -23.99 -8.43 -8.56
C ASP A 264 -22.63 -8.99 -8.08
N PHE A 265 -22.02 -8.33 -7.10
CA PHE A 265 -20.73 -8.73 -6.53
C PHE A 265 -20.87 -9.58 -5.26
N LEU A 266 -21.92 -9.37 -4.45
CA LEU A 266 -22.12 -10.18 -3.24
C LEU A 266 -22.74 -11.55 -3.54
N HIS A 267 -23.61 -11.64 -4.57
CA HIS A 267 -24.21 -12.90 -4.99
C HIS A 267 -23.21 -13.79 -5.76
N ASP A 268 -22.50 -13.26 -6.78
CA ASP A 268 -21.47 -14.06 -7.49
C ASP A 268 -20.06 -13.87 -6.91
N ARG A 269 -19.57 -14.94 -6.28
CA ARG A 269 -18.20 -15.02 -5.76
C ARG A 269 -17.12 -14.96 -6.86
N ARG A 270 -17.46 -15.10 -8.15
CA ARG A 270 -16.57 -14.84 -9.29
C ARG A 270 -16.39 -13.34 -9.48
N ASN A 271 -17.47 -12.58 -9.54
CA ASN A 271 -17.46 -11.12 -9.65
C ASN A 271 -16.69 -10.50 -8.47
N LEU A 272 -16.95 -10.94 -7.24
CA LEU A 272 -16.19 -10.49 -6.06
C LEU A 272 -14.67 -10.75 -6.18
N ARG A 273 -14.27 -11.89 -6.74
CA ARG A 273 -12.85 -12.25 -6.94
C ARG A 273 -12.21 -11.45 -8.07
N ALA A 274 -12.98 -11.06 -9.09
CA ALA A 274 -12.54 -10.19 -10.17
C ALA A 274 -12.41 -8.73 -9.69
N LEU A 275 -13.43 -8.20 -9.02
CA LEU A 275 -13.40 -6.90 -8.35
C LEU A 275 -12.21 -6.78 -7.39
N ARG A 276 -11.97 -7.77 -6.53
CA ARG A 276 -10.79 -7.77 -5.65
C ARG A 276 -9.48 -7.59 -6.43
N LYS A 277 -9.36 -8.17 -7.62
CA LYS A 277 -8.17 -8.00 -8.48
C LYS A 277 -8.13 -6.58 -9.09
N VAL A 278 -9.26 -6.01 -9.52
CA VAL A 278 -9.35 -4.59 -9.95
C VAL A 278 -8.88 -3.66 -8.84
N LEU A 279 -9.48 -3.76 -7.64
CA LEU A 279 -9.15 -2.93 -6.48
C LEU A 279 -7.67 -3.09 -6.08
N LYS A 280 -7.13 -4.32 -6.15
CA LYS A 280 -5.70 -4.58 -5.95
C LYS A 280 -4.81 -3.85 -6.95
N ASN A 281 -5.13 -3.93 -8.24
CA ASN A 281 -4.36 -3.26 -9.28
C ASN A 281 -4.40 -1.74 -9.09
N LEU A 282 -5.58 -1.17 -8.80
CA LEU A 282 -5.75 0.27 -8.51
C LEU A 282 -4.88 0.71 -7.31
N LEU A 283 -4.97 0.00 -6.17
CA LEU A 283 -4.19 0.31 -4.97
C LEU A 283 -2.68 0.18 -5.18
N GLN A 284 -2.22 -0.83 -5.93
CA GLN A 284 -0.80 -1.01 -6.29
C GLN A 284 -0.25 0.14 -7.12
N GLU A 285 -1.10 0.81 -7.89
CA GLU A 285 -0.77 2.00 -8.67
C GLU A 285 -1.08 3.32 -7.93
N ARG A 286 -1.30 3.26 -6.61
CA ARG A 286 -1.67 4.39 -5.74
C ARG A 286 -2.94 5.14 -6.19
N VAL A 287 -3.86 4.45 -6.86
CA VAL A 287 -5.21 4.98 -7.17
C VAL A 287 -6.16 4.71 -6.00
N SER A 288 -6.78 5.77 -5.48
CA SER A 288 -7.83 5.70 -4.46
C SER A 288 -9.03 4.88 -4.94
N ILE A 289 -9.52 3.98 -4.09
CA ILE A 289 -10.74 3.19 -4.30
C ILE A 289 -11.96 3.74 -3.53
N ARG A 290 -11.89 5.00 -3.07
CA ARG A 290 -12.98 5.65 -2.30
C ARG A 290 -14.25 5.84 -3.13
N ASP A 291 -14.10 6.12 -4.42
CA ASP A 291 -15.21 6.19 -5.38
C ASP A 291 -15.60 4.77 -5.81
N LEU A 292 -15.99 3.97 -4.81
CA LEU A 292 -16.26 2.55 -4.98
C LEU A 292 -17.51 2.30 -5.84
N VAL A 293 -18.48 3.22 -5.82
CA VAL A 293 -19.68 3.13 -6.66
C VAL A 293 -19.29 3.17 -8.14
N THR A 294 -18.50 4.18 -8.56
CA THR A 294 -18.00 4.28 -9.95
C THR A 294 -17.18 3.05 -10.35
N ILE A 295 -16.38 2.49 -9.43
CA ILE A 295 -15.62 1.26 -9.68
C ILE A 295 -16.53 0.05 -9.85
N LEU A 296 -17.56 -0.12 -9.01
CA LEU A 296 -18.49 -1.24 -9.09
C LEU A 296 -19.32 -1.20 -10.37
N GLU A 297 -19.89 -0.04 -10.72
CA GLU A 297 -20.63 0.17 -11.97
C GLU A 297 -19.75 -0.15 -13.18
N THR A 298 -18.57 0.47 -13.27
CA THR A 298 -17.64 0.26 -14.40
C THR A 298 -17.12 -1.19 -14.45
N ALA A 299 -16.86 -1.81 -13.30
CA ALA A 299 -16.41 -3.19 -13.27
C ALA A 299 -17.52 -4.18 -13.66
N GLY A 300 -18.77 -3.93 -13.26
CA GLY A 300 -19.93 -4.75 -13.64
C GLY A 300 -20.11 -4.77 -15.15
N ASP A 301 -20.32 -3.59 -15.74
CA ASP A 301 -20.49 -3.40 -17.19
C ASP A 301 -19.39 -4.06 -18.02
N MET A 302 -18.14 -4.00 -17.54
CA MET A 302 -16.97 -4.48 -18.27
C MET A 302 -16.64 -5.97 -18.01
N LEU A 303 -17.05 -6.56 -16.89
CA LEU A 303 -16.80 -7.98 -16.60
C LEU A 303 -17.63 -8.91 -17.49
N ASP A 304 -18.82 -8.48 -17.89
CA ASP A 304 -19.66 -9.21 -18.86
C ASP A 304 -19.10 -9.17 -20.29
N GLN A 305 -18.26 -8.18 -20.60
CA GLN A 305 -17.71 -7.93 -21.94
C GLN A 305 -16.26 -8.38 -22.10
N LEU A 306 -15.50 -8.51 -21.00
CA LEU A 306 -14.05 -8.69 -21.02
C LEU A 306 -13.59 -9.84 -20.09
N ASP A 307 -13.03 -10.88 -20.69
CA ASP A 307 -12.42 -12.01 -19.96
C ASP A 307 -11.18 -11.63 -19.10
N ARG A 308 -10.74 -10.37 -19.11
CA ARG A 308 -9.45 -9.94 -18.55
C ARG A 308 -9.59 -8.77 -17.59
N VAL A 309 -9.39 -9.05 -16.31
CA VAL A 309 -9.42 -8.06 -15.22
C VAL A 309 -8.42 -6.91 -15.39
N ASP A 310 -7.27 -7.16 -16.03
CA ASP A 310 -6.33 -6.09 -16.37
C ASP A 310 -6.98 -5.02 -17.27
N LEU A 311 -7.80 -5.41 -18.25
CA LEU A 311 -8.53 -4.45 -19.10
C LEU A 311 -9.66 -3.75 -18.32
N VAL A 312 -10.41 -4.50 -17.51
CA VAL A 312 -11.44 -3.94 -16.62
C VAL A 312 -10.82 -2.87 -15.69
N THR A 313 -9.58 -3.07 -15.24
CA THR A 313 -8.83 -2.09 -14.45
C THR A 313 -8.57 -0.81 -15.24
N GLU A 314 -8.13 -0.88 -16.51
CA GLU A 314 -7.92 0.31 -17.35
C GLU A 314 -9.23 1.09 -17.56
N PHE A 315 -10.37 0.40 -17.77
CA PHE A 315 -11.69 1.06 -17.84
C PHE A 315 -12.07 1.74 -16.53
N CYS A 316 -11.85 1.08 -15.38
CA CYS A 316 -12.05 1.70 -14.07
C CYS A 316 -11.14 2.92 -13.87
N ARG A 317 -9.88 2.88 -14.32
CA ARG A 317 -8.98 4.04 -14.28
C ARG A 317 -9.49 5.19 -15.15
N MET A 318 -10.00 4.93 -16.35
CA MET A 318 -10.63 5.94 -17.21
C MET A 318 -11.86 6.58 -16.55
N ALA A 319 -12.74 5.79 -15.92
CA ALA A 319 -13.88 6.30 -15.16
C ALA A 319 -13.44 7.18 -13.97
N LEU A 320 -12.36 6.77 -13.29
CA LEU A 320 -11.73 7.52 -12.19
C LEU A 320 -10.82 8.68 -12.63
N SER A 321 -10.72 8.98 -13.93
CA SER A 321 -9.86 10.02 -14.53
C SER A 321 -9.74 11.31 -13.71
N ARG A 322 -10.88 11.90 -13.30
CA ARG A 322 -10.89 13.13 -12.49
C ARG A 322 -10.24 12.94 -11.11
N GLN A 323 -10.47 11.81 -10.44
CA GLN A 323 -9.83 11.52 -9.16
C GLN A 323 -8.33 11.29 -9.34
N ILE A 324 -7.94 10.53 -10.37
CA ILE A 324 -6.55 10.21 -10.66
C ILE A 324 -5.74 11.47 -10.98
N CYS A 325 -6.22 12.32 -11.91
CA CYS A 325 -5.53 13.57 -12.23
C CYS A 325 -5.45 14.53 -11.04
N ASN A 326 -6.52 14.63 -10.23
CA ASN A 326 -6.53 15.51 -9.05
C ASN A 326 -5.44 15.17 -8.02
N ALA A 327 -4.99 13.91 -7.94
CA ALA A 327 -3.91 13.50 -7.05
C ALA A 327 -2.52 14.02 -7.48
N TYR A 328 -2.40 14.54 -8.69
CA TYR A 328 -1.13 14.97 -9.30
C TYR A 328 -1.14 16.43 -9.80
N LEU A 329 -2.16 17.21 -9.47
CA LEU A 329 -2.20 18.64 -9.79
C LEU A 329 -1.26 19.42 -8.86
N ASP A 330 -0.60 20.42 -9.41
CA ASP A 330 0.12 21.42 -8.63
C ASP A 330 -0.85 22.45 -7.99
N ASN A 331 -0.27 23.40 -7.24
CA ASN A 331 -1.02 24.48 -6.60
C ASN A 331 -1.69 25.47 -7.59
N GLU A 332 -1.36 25.39 -8.89
CA GLU A 332 -1.96 26.20 -9.97
C GLU A 332 -3.09 25.44 -10.69
N GLY A 333 -3.33 24.17 -10.33
CA GLY A 333 -4.29 23.28 -10.99
C GLY A 333 -3.81 22.75 -12.35
N VAL A 334 -2.49 22.71 -12.57
CA VAL A 334 -1.87 22.19 -13.80
C VAL A 334 -1.35 20.77 -13.56
N LEU A 335 -1.65 19.86 -14.48
CA LEU A 335 -1.11 18.51 -14.50
C LEU A 335 0.22 18.50 -15.27
N ARG A 336 1.33 18.54 -14.54
CA ARG A 336 2.69 18.55 -15.10
C ARG A 336 3.25 17.13 -15.20
N GLY A 337 3.87 16.79 -16.34
CA GLY A 337 4.41 15.46 -16.56
C GLY A 337 5.47 15.38 -17.65
N LEU A 338 6.14 14.24 -17.72
CA LEU A 338 6.96 13.83 -18.87
C LEU A 338 6.09 13.06 -19.88
N ALA A 339 6.53 12.93 -21.13
CA ALA A 339 5.92 12.03 -22.11
C ALA A 339 6.95 11.07 -22.69
N LEU A 340 6.54 9.88 -23.16
CA LEU A 340 7.41 9.04 -23.99
C LEU A 340 7.66 9.69 -25.38
N SER A 341 8.81 9.43 -25.98
CA SER A 341 9.00 9.65 -27.42
C SER A 341 8.17 8.62 -28.22
N PRO A 342 7.67 8.96 -29.43
CA PRO A 342 6.98 7.99 -30.29
C PRO A 342 7.80 6.74 -30.58
N GLU A 343 9.13 6.89 -30.68
CA GLU A 343 10.08 5.78 -30.82
C GLU A 343 10.11 4.88 -29.58
N SER A 344 10.17 5.46 -28.38
CA SER A 344 10.14 4.72 -27.11
C SER A 344 8.81 4.03 -26.85
N GLU A 345 7.70 4.68 -27.19
CA GLU A 345 6.36 4.10 -27.13
C GLU A 345 6.24 2.91 -28.09
N LYS A 346 6.69 3.07 -29.34
CA LYS A 346 6.74 1.99 -30.32
C LYS A 346 7.56 0.79 -29.83
N LEU A 347 8.70 1.01 -29.18
CA LEU A 347 9.51 -0.07 -28.60
C LEU A 347 8.78 -0.83 -27.49
N PHE A 348 7.99 -0.15 -26.65
CA PHE A 348 7.11 -0.82 -25.70
C PHE A 348 6.05 -1.67 -26.42
N LEU A 349 5.41 -1.13 -27.46
CA LEU A 349 4.37 -1.84 -28.21
C LEU A 349 4.91 -3.08 -28.94
N GLU A 350 6.09 -2.98 -29.58
CA GLU A 350 6.76 -4.11 -30.24
C GLU A 350 7.25 -5.18 -29.23
N ALA A 351 7.50 -4.80 -27.98
CA ALA A 351 7.85 -5.72 -26.90
C ALA A 351 6.63 -6.43 -26.27
N ILE A 352 5.39 -6.04 -26.56
CA ILE A 352 4.19 -6.74 -26.07
C ILE A 352 3.93 -7.98 -26.91
N GLN A 353 4.13 -9.15 -26.31
CA GLN A 353 3.85 -10.45 -26.94
C GLN A 353 2.52 -11.02 -26.42
N THR A 354 1.72 -11.61 -27.32
CA THR A 354 0.48 -12.30 -26.92
C THR A 354 0.79 -13.73 -26.49
N SER A 355 0.33 -14.12 -25.30
CA SER A 355 0.40 -15.50 -24.78
C SER A 355 -1.00 -16.02 -24.45
N ASP A 356 -1.13 -17.33 -24.21
CA ASP A 356 -2.38 -17.97 -23.75
C ASP A 356 -2.95 -17.37 -22.45
N ARG A 357 -2.12 -16.65 -21.68
CA ARG A 357 -2.50 -15.97 -20.43
C ARG A 357 -2.73 -14.46 -20.61
N GLY A 358 -2.70 -13.97 -21.85
CA GLY A 358 -2.81 -12.55 -22.19
C GLY A 358 -1.47 -11.92 -22.62
N PRO A 359 -1.45 -10.60 -22.83
CA PRO A 359 -0.27 -9.87 -23.28
C PRO A 359 0.80 -9.79 -22.17
N VAL A 360 2.05 -10.08 -22.54
CA VAL A 360 3.22 -10.05 -21.66
C VAL A 360 4.26 -9.13 -22.27
N LEU A 361 4.86 -8.26 -21.45
CA LEU A 361 5.98 -7.43 -21.88
C LEU A 361 7.26 -8.28 -21.91
N ALA A 362 7.78 -8.52 -23.11
CA ALA A 362 9.03 -9.22 -23.39
C ALA A 362 10.19 -8.23 -23.62
N LEU A 363 10.30 -7.23 -22.74
CA LEU A 363 11.39 -6.25 -22.77
C LEU A 363 12.66 -6.87 -22.17
N SER A 364 13.83 -6.64 -22.80
CA SER A 364 15.10 -7.11 -22.24
C SER A 364 15.42 -6.35 -20.95
N ARG A 365 16.24 -6.96 -20.08
CA ARG A 365 16.62 -6.31 -18.82
C ARG A 365 17.39 -5.02 -19.08
N GLU A 366 18.29 -5.03 -20.06
CA GLU A 366 19.12 -3.88 -20.45
C GLU A 366 18.25 -2.71 -20.89
N LEU A 367 17.21 -2.96 -21.69
CA LEU A 367 16.26 -1.92 -22.13
C LEU A 367 15.39 -1.39 -20.97
N ALA A 368 15.02 -2.24 -20.01
CA ALA A 368 14.29 -1.82 -18.82
C ALA A 368 15.17 -0.96 -17.89
N ASP A 369 16.44 -1.33 -17.71
CA ASP A 369 17.42 -0.58 -16.92
C ASP A 369 17.76 0.76 -17.62
N ASP A 370 17.95 0.78 -18.96
CA ASP A 370 18.13 2.00 -19.77
C ASP A 370 16.93 2.95 -19.66
N PHE A 371 15.69 2.42 -19.71
CA PHE A 371 14.47 3.21 -19.53
C PHE A 371 14.40 3.84 -18.13
N LEU A 372 14.70 3.07 -17.08
CA LEU A 372 14.72 3.57 -15.70
C LEU A 372 15.75 4.69 -15.50
N VAL A 373 16.91 4.59 -16.15
CA VAL A 373 17.92 5.66 -16.14
C VAL A 373 17.42 6.90 -16.89
N ALA A 374 16.84 6.73 -18.08
CA ALA A 374 16.28 7.84 -18.86
C ALA A 374 15.15 8.58 -18.11
N VAL A 375 14.28 7.84 -17.43
CA VAL A 375 13.19 8.40 -16.60
C VAL A 375 13.74 9.18 -15.41
N ARG A 376 14.73 8.64 -14.68
CA ARG A 376 15.36 9.34 -13.54
C ARG A 376 16.02 10.64 -14.00
N GLN A 377 16.83 10.59 -15.06
CA GLN A 377 17.50 11.75 -15.61
C GLN A 377 16.50 12.82 -16.07
N ALA A 378 15.47 12.44 -16.84
CA ALA A 378 14.46 13.39 -17.30
C ALA A 378 13.65 14.00 -16.14
N ARG A 379 13.38 13.25 -15.06
CA ARG A 379 12.75 13.81 -13.86
C ARG A 379 13.67 14.83 -13.18
N GLU A 380 14.95 14.51 -12.98
CA GLU A 380 15.91 15.45 -12.38
C GLU A 380 16.09 16.72 -13.23
N GLU A 381 16.21 16.59 -14.56
CA GLU A 381 16.37 17.71 -15.50
C GLU A 381 15.15 18.64 -15.56
N HIS A 382 13.94 18.13 -15.34
CA HIS A 382 12.68 18.87 -15.48
C HIS A 382 11.99 19.21 -14.14
N GLY A 383 12.71 19.15 -13.02
CA GLY A 383 12.18 19.60 -11.71
C GLY A 383 11.29 18.58 -10.99
N ASN A 384 11.55 17.28 -11.20
CA ASN A 384 10.85 16.13 -10.63
C ASN A 384 9.32 16.10 -10.85
N PRO A 385 8.82 16.24 -12.09
CA PRO A 385 7.39 16.07 -12.38
C PRO A 385 6.86 14.71 -11.83
N PRO A 386 5.61 14.68 -11.34
CA PRO A 386 5.05 13.51 -10.66
C PRO A 386 4.46 12.45 -11.60
N VAL A 387 4.28 12.77 -12.89
CA VAL A 387 3.57 11.92 -13.87
C VAL A 387 4.38 11.67 -15.14
N LEU A 388 4.20 10.47 -15.72
CA LEU A 388 4.52 10.13 -17.11
C LEU A 388 3.23 9.91 -17.91
N PHE A 389 3.10 10.61 -19.04
CA PHE A 389 2.06 10.42 -20.04
C PHE A 389 2.51 9.40 -21.11
N THR A 390 1.57 8.57 -21.54
CA THR A 390 1.75 7.50 -22.53
C THR A 390 0.39 7.15 -23.13
N ASP A 391 0.35 6.43 -24.25
CA ASP A 391 -0.91 5.97 -24.83
C ASP A 391 -1.51 4.76 -24.08
N PRO A 392 -2.83 4.51 -24.21
CA PRO A 392 -3.51 3.44 -23.49
C PRO A 392 -2.93 2.03 -23.68
N PRO A 393 -2.48 1.59 -24.89
CA PRO A 393 -1.96 0.24 -25.07
C PRO A 393 -0.62 -0.03 -24.38
N SER A 394 0.16 1.02 -24.10
CA SER A 394 1.49 0.98 -23.46
C SER A 394 1.40 1.16 -21.93
N ARG A 395 0.44 1.95 -21.43
CA ARG A 395 0.32 2.40 -20.03
C ARG A 395 0.59 1.32 -18.98
N LEU A 396 -0.16 0.22 -18.99
CA LEU A 396 -0.01 -0.88 -18.01
C LEU A 396 1.39 -1.50 -18.02
N PHE A 397 2.03 -1.59 -19.19
CA PHE A 397 3.36 -2.20 -19.33
C PHE A 397 4.47 -1.24 -18.88
N VAL A 398 4.33 0.05 -19.20
CA VAL A 398 5.18 1.13 -18.68
C VAL A 398 5.10 1.17 -17.15
N GLN A 399 3.89 1.18 -16.58
CA GLN A 399 3.66 1.12 -15.14
C GLN A 399 4.32 -0.10 -14.48
N ARG A 400 4.20 -1.30 -15.09
CA ARG A 400 4.83 -2.53 -14.58
C ARG A 400 6.36 -2.48 -14.53
N VAL A 401 7.00 -1.73 -15.43
CA VAL A 401 8.46 -1.50 -15.37
C VAL A 401 8.81 -0.49 -14.27
N LEU A 402 8.08 0.64 -14.21
CA LEU A 402 8.39 1.73 -13.27
C LEU A 402 8.06 1.43 -11.82
N ALA A 403 6.98 0.69 -11.53
CA ALA A 403 6.51 0.39 -10.17
C ALA A 403 7.56 -0.31 -9.29
N ARG A 404 8.55 -0.99 -9.89
CA ARG A 404 9.66 -1.64 -9.17
C ARG A 404 10.67 -0.67 -8.56
N ALA A 405 10.76 0.56 -9.08
CA ALA A 405 11.84 1.49 -8.78
C ALA A 405 11.36 2.92 -8.46
N LEU A 406 10.13 3.26 -8.85
CA LEU A 406 9.51 4.58 -8.75
C LEU A 406 7.99 4.43 -8.46
N SER A 407 7.63 3.74 -7.37
CA SER A 407 6.24 3.43 -7.01
C SER A 407 5.34 4.64 -6.72
N GLU A 408 5.92 5.83 -6.51
CA GLU A 408 5.18 7.10 -6.30
C GLU A 408 5.02 7.91 -7.60
N PHE A 409 5.63 7.47 -8.71
CA PHE A 409 5.57 8.16 -10.01
C PHE A 409 4.39 7.61 -10.83
N GLY A 410 3.40 8.47 -11.10
CA GLY A 410 2.16 8.06 -11.76
C GLY A 410 2.34 7.86 -13.26
N VAL A 411 1.87 6.75 -13.82
CA VAL A 411 1.79 6.55 -15.28
C VAL A 411 0.34 6.68 -15.73
N LEU A 412 0.06 7.75 -16.46
CA LEU A 412 -1.29 8.10 -16.93
C LEU A 412 -1.43 7.89 -18.43
N ALA A 413 -2.53 7.25 -18.84
CA ALA A 413 -2.89 7.15 -20.24
C ALA A 413 -3.50 8.48 -20.73
N THR A 414 -3.34 8.80 -22.01
CA THR A 414 -3.98 9.98 -22.64
C THR A 414 -5.52 9.97 -22.51
N THR A 415 -6.14 8.80 -22.37
CA THR A 415 -7.59 8.64 -22.11
C THR A 415 -8.01 8.88 -20.66
N GLU A 416 -7.07 8.95 -19.71
CA GLU A 416 -7.34 9.22 -18.29
C GLU A 416 -7.35 10.72 -17.97
N ILE A 417 -7.13 11.59 -18.97
CA ILE A 417 -7.08 13.04 -18.80
C ILE A 417 -8.45 13.66 -19.12
N PRO A 418 -9.16 14.26 -18.13
CA PRO A 418 -10.45 14.91 -18.38
C PRO A 418 -10.35 16.09 -19.35
N ARG A 419 -11.39 16.26 -20.18
CA ARG A 419 -11.51 17.43 -21.07
C ARG A 419 -11.53 18.73 -20.26
N GLY A 420 -10.70 19.70 -20.68
CA GLY A 420 -10.60 21.01 -20.03
C GLY A 420 -9.58 21.08 -18.90
N LEU A 421 -8.93 19.97 -18.52
CA LEU A 421 -7.79 20.02 -17.61
C LEU A 421 -6.58 20.66 -18.29
N LYS A 422 -5.84 21.52 -17.59
CA LYS A 422 -4.57 22.06 -18.08
C LYS A 422 -3.48 21.01 -17.91
N VAL A 423 -2.82 20.65 -19.01
CA VAL A 423 -1.72 19.68 -19.03
C VAL A 423 -0.48 20.37 -19.58
N GLU A 424 0.66 20.15 -18.95
CA GLU A 424 1.95 20.62 -19.42
C GLU A 424 2.93 19.44 -19.52
N VAL A 425 3.49 19.24 -20.71
CA VAL A 425 4.55 18.25 -20.95
C VAL A 425 5.89 18.97 -20.76
N CYS A 426 6.53 18.73 -19.62
CA CYS A 426 7.77 19.40 -19.24
C CYS A 426 8.98 18.89 -20.04
N GLY A 427 8.93 17.64 -20.52
CA GLY A 427 10.01 17.00 -21.28
C GLY A 427 9.60 15.66 -21.89
N GLN A 428 10.46 15.12 -22.77
CA GLN A 428 10.27 13.81 -23.41
C GLN A 428 11.35 12.81 -22.98
N ILE A 429 10.94 11.56 -22.80
CA ILE A 429 11.81 10.43 -22.46
C ILE A 429 12.08 9.64 -23.74
N ASP A 430 13.36 9.58 -24.14
CA ASP A 430 13.81 8.81 -25.31
C ASP A 430 14.83 7.73 -24.88
N PHE A 431 14.48 6.47 -25.15
CA PHE A 431 15.30 5.28 -24.87
C PHE A 431 15.10 4.19 -25.95
N PRO A 432 16.10 3.33 -26.18
CA PRO A 432 17.49 3.48 -25.74
C PRO A 432 18.14 4.64 -26.49
N ARG A 433 18.85 5.54 -25.79
CA ARG A 433 19.50 6.69 -26.42
C ARG A 433 20.46 6.20 -27.51
N LYS A 434 20.15 6.52 -28.77
CA LYS A 434 21.03 6.24 -29.91
C LYS A 434 22.39 6.88 -29.62
N LYS A 435 23.45 6.08 -29.48
CA LYS A 435 24.81 6.57 -29.23
C LYS A 435 25.19 7.55 -30.34
N THR A 436 25.12 8.84 -30.04
CA THR A 436 25.50 9.91 -30.97
C THR A 436 26.95 9.68 -31.34
N ARG A 437 27.24 9.31 -32.59
CA ARG A 437 28.62 9.25 -33.10
C ARG A 437 29.13 10.68 -33.22
N THR A 438 29.63 11.23 -32.13
CA THR A 438 30.33 12.50 -32.10
C THR A 438 31.50 12.39 -33.07
N ARG A 439 31.35 13.00 -34.25
CA ARG A 439 32.45 13.16 -35.21
C ARG A 439 33.43 14.17 -34.61
N SER A 440 34.40 13.68 -33.85
CA SER A 440 35.61 14.41 -33.50
C SER A 440 36.40 14.71 -34.77
N LYS A 441 36.01 15.76 -35.48
CA LYS A 441 36.69 16.25 -36.69
C LYS A 441 37.16 17.68 -36.48
N LYS A 442 38.18 17.86 -35.64
CA LYS A 442 39.00 19.08 -35.61
C LYS A 442 40.35 18.84 -34.93
N LYS A 443 41.41 19.39 -35.53
CA LYS A 443 42.80 19.48 -35.06
C LYS A 443 43.63 18.20 -35.02
N GLU A 444 44.06 17.76 -36.20
CA GLU A 444 45.49 17.54 -36.46
C GLU A 444 45.83 18.32 -37.74
N ASP A 445 46.41 19.51 -37.56
CA ASP A 445 47.01 20.34 -38.62
C ASP A 445 48.30 20.91 -38.03
N GLY A 446 49.43 20.67 -38.70
CA GLY A 446 50.78 21.04 -38.26
C GLY A 446 51.44 19.95 -37.38
N ASN A 447 52.64 19.44 -37.71
CA ASN A 447 53.60 19.88 -38.74
C ASN A 447 54.67 18.78 -38.98
N SER A 448 55.29 18.74 -40.17
CA SER A 448 56.61 18.14 -40.53
C SER A 448 56.95 16.69 -40.08
N SER A 449 57.58 15.79 -40.83
CA SER A 449 57.96 15.61 -42.25
C SER A 449 58.55 14.17 -42.37
N GLU A 450 59.19 13.63 -43.41
CA GLU A 450 59.67 14.08 -44.73
C GLU A 450 59.86 12.85 -45.67
N GLU A 451 60.45 13.05 -46.86
CA GLU A 451 61.02 12.03 -47.80
C GLU A 451 60.11 10.99 -48.50
N GLY A 452 60.43 10.72 -49.78
CA GLY A 452 59.92 9.56 -50.55
C GLY A 452 59.36 9.92 -51.94
N ALA A 453 60.20 9.98 -52.98
CA ALA A 453 59.85 10.47 -54.31
C ALA A 453 59.54 9.36 -55.36
N ALA A 454 59.02 9.82 -56.52
CA ALA A 454 58.91 9.15 -57.83
C ALA A 454 57.86 8.04 -57.99
N GLU A 455 57.31 7.73 -59.16
CA GLU A 455 56.96 8.40 -60.43
C GLU A 455 56.37 7.26 -61.33
N ARG A 456 55.49 7.58 -62.29
CA ARG A 456 55.13 6.76 -63.49
C ARG A 456 54.25 5.49 -63.37
N GLU A 457 53.05 5.62 -63.93
CA GLU A 457 52.35 4.63 -64.78
C GLU A 457 53.14 4.30 -66.09
N PRO A 458 52.74 3.33 -66.97
CA PRO A 458 51.66 2.32 -66.87
C PRO A 458 52.05 0.88 -67.35
N ALA A 459 51.05 -0.01 -67.39
CA ALA A 459 50.72 -0.93 -68.52
C ALA A 459 50.78 -2.48 -68.33
N ARG A 460 49.60 -3.09 -68.62
CA ARG A 460 49.32 -4.34 -69.36
C ARG A 460 49.73 -5.74 -68.81
N ARG A 461 48.69 -6.62 -68.80
CA ARG A 461 48.66 -8.08 -69.16
C ARG A 461 49.56 -9.01 -68.31
N GLU A 462 49.25 -10.26 -68.01
CA GLU A 462 48.20 -11.25 -68.33
C GLU A 462 47.77 -11.89 -66.98
N GLY A 463 46.58 -12.45 -66.76
CA GLY A 463 45.95 -13.59 -67.43
C GLY A 463 45.70 -14.73 -66.42
N MET A 464 44.95 -15.76 -66.83
CA MET A 464 44.73 -17.05 -66.15
C MET A 464 43.71 -17.14 -64.98
N PHE A 465 42.63 -17.90 -65.25
CA PHE A 465 41.89 -18.89 -64.42
C PHE A 465 42.05 -18.88 -62.88
N GLY A 466 40.99 -19.10 -62.08
CA GLY A 466 39.62 -19.51 -62.39
C GLY A 466 38.94 -20.15 -61.15
N PHE A 467 37.77 -20.79 -61.34
CA PHE A 467 36.95 -21.49 -60.33
C PHE A 467 36.24 -20.62 -59.27
N LEU A 468 35.07 -21.02 -58.74
CA LEU A 468 33.85 -21.54 -59.38
C LEU A 468 32.70 -21.39 -58.36
N LYS A 469 31.46 -21.23 -58.83
CA LYS A 469 30.27 -21.28 -57.96
C LYS A 469 29.95 -22.71 -57.54
N GLY A 470 29.33 -22.85 -56.36
CA GLY A 470 28.10 -23.64 -56.25
C GLY A 470 28.17 -24.92 -55.43
N SER A 471 27.58 -24.87 -54.24
CA SER A 471 26.54 -25.79 -53.78
C SER A 471 25.64 -25.02 -52.81
#